data_AF-A0A2D0AKY6-F1
#
_entry.id   AF-A0A2D0AKY6-F1
#
_cell.length_a   1.000
_cell.length_b   1.000
_cell.length_c   1.000
_cell.angle_alpha   90.00
_cell.angle_beta   90.00
_cell.angle_gamma   90.00
#
_symmetry.space_group_name_H-M   'P 1'
#
loop_
_entity.id
_entity.type
_entity.pdbx_description
1 polymer ?
#
loop_
_entity_poly.entity_id
_entity_poly.type
_entity_poly.pdbx_seq_one_letter_code
_entity_poly.pdbx_strand_id
1 'polypeptide(L)'
;MKSKRVVAVLALVMTPSLHGQSLPSELAQLGIVAGMPYAKAKRLMDAAGWQASPVQRAPESLEGFPEVGCQKGAKQCATTFEKEGQQIAVRLGVTLAGQPFVQGVD
;
A
#
# COMPACT_ATOMS: atom_id res chain seq x y z
N MET A 1 -42.90 14.58 48.60
CA MET A 1 -42.57 14.77 47.17
C MET A 1 -41.16 15.31 47.05
N LYS A 2 -40.21 14.58 46.45
CA LYS A 2 -39.02 15.19 45.83
C LYS A 2 -38.39 14.21 44.85
N SER A 3 -38.43 14.61 43.58
CA SER A 3 -38.09 13.81 42.41
C SER A 3 -36.63 13.37 42.37
N LYS A 4 -36.42 12.09 42.09
CA LYS A 4 -35.17 11.57 41.53
C LYS A 4 -35.07 12.06 40.08
N ARG A 5 -34.01 12.79 39.75
CA ARG A 5 -33.55 12.95 38.36
C ARG A 5 -32.13 12.38 38.31
N VAL A 6 -32.01 11.16 37.80
CA VAL A 6 -30.73 10.55 37.45
C VAL A 6 -30.47 10.94 36.01
N VAL A 7 -29.44 11.74 35.77
CA VAL A 7 -28.96 12.09 34.44
C VAL A 7 -28.10 10.92 33.96
N ALA A 8 -28.64 10.12 33.04
CA ALA A 8 -27.86 9.10 32.34
C ALA A 8 -27.08 9.80 31.22
N VAL A 9 -25.78 9.98 31.42
CA VAL A 9 -24.87 10.42 30.35
C VAL A 9 -24.55 9.19 29.51
N LEU A 10 -25.17 9.08 28.32
CA LEU A 10 -24.76 8.11 27.31
C LEU A 10 -23.37 8.49 26.81
N ALA A 11 -22.34 7.81 27.30
CA ALA A 11 -21.03 7.83 26.69
C ALA A 11 -21.09 7.02 25.39
N LEU A 12 -21.18 7.71 24.25
CA LEU A 12 -20.90 7.12 22.94
C LEU A 12 -19.42 6.75 22.92
N VAL A 13 -19.13 5.47 23.17
CA VAL A 13 -17.81 4.90 22.90
C VAL A 13 -17.65 4.93 21.38
N MET A 14 -17.02 5.99 20.87
CA MET A 14 -16.46 5.95 19.53
C MET A 14 -15.31 4.97 19.59
N THR A 15 -15.56 3.71 19.24
CA THR A 15 -14.49 2.80 18.85
C THR A 15 -13.81 3.46 17.65
N PRO A 16 -12.55 3.89 17.72
CA PRO A 16 -11.84 4.16 16.49
C PRO A 16 -11.77 2.82 15.77
N SER A 17 -12.39 2.72 14.60
CA SER A 17 -12.07 1.68 13.64
C SER A 17 -10.60 1.88 13.25
N LEU A 18 -9.68 1.44 14.10
CA LEU A 18 -8.37 0.99 13.65
C LEU A 18 -8.69 -0.24 12.80
N HIS A 19 -8.92 -0.01 11.50
CA HIS A 19 -8.79 -1.06 10.51
C HIS A 19 -7.37 -1.60 10.68
N GLY A 20 -7.30 -2.74 11.36
CA GLY A 20 -6.06 -3.44 11.65
C GLY A 20 -5.31 -3.65 10.34
N GLN A 21 -4.04 -3.30 10.37
CA GLN A 21 -3.10 -3.45 9.27
C GLN A 21 -2.95 -4.96 8.96
N SER A 22 -3.81 -5.52 8.11
CA SER A 22 -3.67 -6.89 7.61
C SER A 22 -2.74 -6.93 6.40
N LEU A 23 -1.50 -6.47 6.52
CA LEU A 23 -0.53 -6.40 5.42
C LEU A 23 0.86 -6.54 6.01
N PRO A 24 1.44 -7.75 6.06
CA PRO A 24 2.19 -8.38 4.95
C PRO A 24 1.78 -9.83 4.62
N SER A 25 0.84 -10.41 5.38
CA SER A 25 0.39 -11.80 5.20
C SER A 25 -0.47 -12.01 3.95
N GLU A 26 -1.30 -11.03 3.55
CA GLU A 26 -2.07 -11.09 2.30
C GLU A 26 -1.12 -11.11 1.09
N LEU A 27 -0.10 -10.24 1.08
CA LEU A 27 0.91 -10.22 0.04
C LEU A 27 1.75 -11.49 -0.04
N ALA A 28 2.12 -12.05 1.13
CA ALA A 28 2.79 -13.34 1.20
C ALA A 28 1.90 -14.47 0.64
N GLN A 29 0.58 -14.41 0.88
CA GLN A 29 -0.40 -15.36 0.30
C GLN A 29 -0.56 -15.17 -1.21
N LEU A 30 -0.37 -13.95 -1.74
CA LEU A 30 -0.29 -13.71 -3.19
C LEU A 30 0.99 -14.27 -3.82
N GLY A 31 1.95 -14.74 -3.01
CA GLY A 31 3.22 -15.29 -3.49
C GLY A 31 4.16 -14.23 -4.07
N ILE A 32 3.99 -12.96 -3.68
CA ILE A 32 4.89 -11.88 -4.10
C ILE A 32 6.20 -12.01 -3.32
N VAL A 33 7.30 -12.20 -4.06
CA VAL A 33 8.64 -12.44 -3.50
C VAL A 33 9.67 -11.48 -4.11
N ALA A 34 10.76 -11.24 -3.38
CA ALA A 34 11.89 -10.48 -3.90
C ALA A 34 12.46 -11.14 -5.18
N GLY A 35 12.86 -10.32 -6.15
CA GLY A 35 13.31 -10.74 -7.47
C GLY A 35 12.18 -10.98 -8.49
N MET A 36 10.91 -10.98 -8.08
CA MET A 36 9.79 -11.09 -9.02
C MET A 36 9.75 -9.86 -9.96
N PRO A 37 9.54 -10.06 -11.28
CA PRO A 37 9.30 -8.94 -12.19
C PRO A 37 8.10 -8.11 -11.74
N TYR A 38 8.23 -6.79 -11.70
CA TYR A 38 7.17 -5.92 -11.21
C TYR A 38 5.86 -6.10 -11.99
N ALA A 39 5.92 -6.25 -13.31
CA ALA A 39 4.73 -6.50 -14.12
C ALA A 39 3.96 -7.76 -13.69
N LYS A 40 4.67 -8.79 -13.20
CA LYS A 40 4.04 -10.00 -12.65
C LYS A 40 3.44 -9.72 -11.28
N ALA A 41 4.16 -9.04 -10.39
CA ALA A 41 3.67 -8.66 -9.07
C ALA A 41 2.41 -7.77 -9.17
N LYS A 42 2.44 -6.77 -10.06
CA LYS A 42 1.30 -5.89 -10.35
C LYS A 42 0.06 -6.67 -10.77
N ARG A 43 0.17 -7.65 -11.69
CA ARG A 43 -0.97 -8.49 -12.08
C ARG A 43 -1.57 -9.30 -10.92
N LEU A 44 -0.73 -9.77 -9.99
CA LEU A 44 -1.20 -10.48 -8.79
C LEU A 44 -1.93 -9.53 -7.84
N MET A 45 -1.38 -8.32 -7.66
CA MET A 45 -2.01 -7.24 -6.90
C MET A 45 -3.38 -6.86 -7.50
N ASP A 46 -3.41 -6.59 -8.81
CA ASP A 46 -4.63 -6.23 -9.54
C ASP A 46 -5.70 -7.33 -9.41
N ALA A 47 -5.32 -8.61 -9.55
CA ALA A 47 -6.24 -9.75 -9.37
C ALA A 47 -6.77 -9.88 -7.93
N ALA A 48 -6.02 -9.38 -6.94
CA ALA A 48 -6.42 -9.34 -5.54
C ALA A 48 -7.18 -8.05 -5.16
N GLY A 49 -7.50 -7.19 -6.14
CA GLY A 49 -8.25 -5.95 -5.95
C GLY A 49 -7.41 -4.76 -5.48
N TRP A 50 -6.08 -4.88 -5.50
CA TRP A 50 -5.16 -3.78 -5.23
C TRP A 50 -4.93 -2.96 -6.49
N GLN A 51 -4.93 -1.63 -6.38
CA GLN A 51 -4.69 -0.74 -7.50
C GLN A 51 -3.43 0.09 -7.27
N ALA A 52 -2.53 0.15 -8.25
CA ALA A 52 -1.35 1.00 -8.15
C ALA A 52 -1.76 2.47 -8.18
N SER A 53 -1.36 3.23 -7.17
CA SER A 53 -1.59 4.66 -7.09
C SER A 53 -0.55 5.41 -7.92
N PRO A 54 -0.99 6.39 -8.74
CA PRO A 54 -0.06 7.22 -9.49
C PRO A 54 0.81 8.03 -8.55
N VAL A 55 2.06 8.21 -8.95
CA VAL A 55 3.07 8.84 -8.11
C VAL A 55 2.86 10.34 -8.10
N GLN A 56 2.32 10.86 -6.99
CA GLN A 56 2.05 12.28 -6.85
C GLN A 56 3.30 13.10 -6.46
N ARG A 57 4.37 12.47 -5.97
CA ARG A 57 5.52 13.18 -5.36
C ARG A 57 6.93 12.61 -5.64
N ALA A 58 7.10 11.60 -6.49
CA ALA A 58 8.47 11.20 -6.84
C ALA A 58 9.07 12.20 -7.83
N PRO A 59 10.36 12.52 -7.67
CA PRO A 59 11.05 13.44 -8.58
C PRO A 59 11.13 12.89 -10.01
N GLU A 60 11.08 11.57 -10.19
CA GLU A 60 11.12 10.91 -11.51
C GLU A 60 10.17 9.71 -11.53
N SER A 61 9.48 9.50 -12.65
CA SER A 61 8.73 8.26 -12.94
C SER A 61 9.59 7.33 -13.78
N LEU A 62 9.41 6.01 -13.61
CA LEU A 62 10.13 5.03 -14.42
C LEU A 62 9.48 4.91 -15.80
N GLU A 63 10.29 4.88 -16.86
CA GLU A 63 9.81 4.73 -18.24
C GLU A 63 8.99 3.44 -18.39
N GLY A 64 7.80 3.55 -18.98
CA GLY A 64 6.85 2.42 -19.13
C GLY A 64 6.09 2.04 -17.86
N PHE A 65 6.41 2.64 -16.71
CA PHE A 65 5.76 2.40 -15.41
C PHE A 65 5.51 3.74 -14.68
N PRO A 66 4.55 4.56 -15.15
CA PRO A 66 4.28 5.88 -14.58
C PRO A 66 3.84 5.87 -13.10
N GLU A 67 3.35 4.74 -12.62
CA GLU A 67 3.02 4.46 -11.21
C GLU A 67 4.25 4.14 -10.34
N VAL A 68 5.43 3.96 -10.93
CA VAL A 68 6.67 3.69 -10.21
C VAL A 68 7.45 4.98 -10.06
N GLY A 69 7.60 5.41 -8.81
CA GLY A 69 8.32 6.61 -8.44
C GLY A 69 9.75 6.28 -8.04
N CYS A 70 10.73 6.89 -8.69
CA CYS A 70 12.13 6.70 -8.40
C CYS A 70 12.71 7.93 -7.69
N GLN A 71 13.58 7.68 -6.71
CA GLN A 71 14.42 8.75 -6.15
C GLN A 71 15.46 9.18 -7.19
N LYS A 72 15.84 10.46 -7.16
CA LYS A 72 16.81 11.04 -8.09
C LYS A 72 18.13 10.26 -8.05
N GLY A 73 18.59 9.74 -9.19
CA GLY A 73 19.79 8.88 -9.29
C GLY A 73 19.53 7.36 -9.15
N ALA A 74 18.24 6.97 -9.10
CA ALA A 74 17.66 5.67 -9.47
C ALA A 74 18.41 4.38 -9.05
N LYS A 75 18.60 4.19 -7.73
CA LYS A 75 18.88 2.85 -7.16
C LYS A 75 17.69 2.25 -6.41
N GLN A 76 16.72 3.08 -6.05
CA GLN A 76 15.54 2.69 -5.27
C GLN A 76 14.32 3.38 -5.86
N CYS A 77 13.38 2.57 -6.33
CA CYS A 77 12.08 3.00 -6.79
C CYS A 77 11.01 2.39 -5.89
N ALA A 78 9.83 2.97 -5.87
CA ALA A 78 8.70 2.43 -5.14
C ALA A 78 7.40 2.73 -5.87
N THR A 79 6.40 1.89 -5.64
CA THR A 79 5.03 2.11 -6.06
C THR A 79 4.15 1.92 -4.83
N THR A 80 3.05 2.66 -4.78
CA THR A 80 2.02 2.44 -3.75
C THR A 80 0.86 1.68 -4.37
N PHE A 81 0.33 0.69 -3.67
CA PHE A 81 -0.92 0.02 -4.02
C PHE A 81 -1.98 0.33 -2.98
N GLU A 82 -3.22 0.52 -3.42
CA GLU A 82 -4.35 0.86 -2.56
C GLU A 82 -5.51 -0.13 -2.73
N LYS A 83 -6.18 -0.43 -1.62
CA LYS A 83 -7.40 -1.26 -1.57
C LYS A 83 -8.19 -0.91 -0.32
N GLU A 84 -9.47 -0.57 -0.47
CA GLU A 84 -10.42 -0.37 0.65
C GLU A 84 -9.91 0.55 1.77
N GLY A 85 -9.17 1.62 1.42
CA GLY A 85 -8.59 2.57 2.40
C GLY A 85 -7.26 2.13 3.02
N GLN A 86 -6.72 0.98 2.61
CA GLN A 86 -5.39 0.51 2.94
C GLN A 86 -4.39 0.88 1.83
N GLN A 87 -3.13 1.10 2.21
CA GLN A 87 -2.04 1.39 1.27
C GLN A 87 -0.83 0.51 1.59
N ILE A 88 -0.09 0.11 0.56
CA ILE A 88 1.15 -0.66 0.65
C ILE A 88 2.19 -0.01 -0.24
N ALA A 89 3.38 0.23 0.29
CA ALA A 89 4.52 0.59 -0.53
C ALA A 89 5.29 -0.68 -0.93
N VAL A 90 5.49 -0.88 -2.23
CA VAL A 90 6.35 -1.93 -2.77
C VAL A 90 7.65 -1.29 -3.22
N ARG A 91 8.77 -1.69 -2.60
CA ARG A 91 10.11 -1.29 -3.03
C ARG A 91 10.51 -2.06 -4.26
N LEU A 92 11.03 -1.34 -5.23
CA LEU A 92 11.43 -1.85 -6.53
C LEU A 92 12.91 -1.53 -6.79
N GLY A 93 13.63 -2.55 -7.25
CA GLY A 93 14.91 -2.38 -7.92
C GLY A 93 14.68 -2.24 -9.42
N VAL A 94 15.65 -1.66 -10.12
CA VAL A 94 15.63 -1.55 -11.59
C VAL A 94 16.84 -2.30 -12.13
N THR A 95 16.60 -3.18 -13.10
CA THR A 95 17.68 -3.90 -13.80
C THR A 95 18.46 -2.95 -14.71
N LEU A 96 19.62 -3.39 -15.23
CA LEU A 96 20.39 -2.63 -16.22
C LEU A 96 19.59 -2.34 -17.50
N ALA A 97 18.58 -3.15 -17.81
CA ALA A 97 17.68 -2.98 -18.94
C ALA A 97 16.46 -2.07 -18.64
N GLY A 98 16.44 -1.40 -17.48
CA GLY A 98 15.32 -0.53 -17.09
C GLY A 98 14.08 -1.25 -16.57
N GLN A 99 14.10 -2.59 -16.48
CA GLN A 99 12.93 -3.35 -16.00
C GLN A 99 12.88 -3.38 -14.46
N PRO A 100 11.74 -3.03 -13.83
CA PRO A 100 11.58 -3.06 -12.39
C PRO A 100 11.31 -4.47 -11.85
N PHE A 101 11.81 -4.76 -10.66
CA PHE A 101 11.59 -6.01 -9.92
C PHE A 101 11.39 -5.74 -8.43
N VAL A 102 10.64 -6.62 -7.75
CA VAL A 102 10.32 -6.50 -6.34
C VAL A 102 11.57 -6.68 -5.49
N GLN A 103 11.82 -5.74 -4.58
CA GLN A 103 12.85 -5.88 -3.52
C GLN A 103 12.23 -6.19 -2.16
N GLY A 104 11.00 -5.73 -1.93
CA GLY A 104 10.26 -5.97 -0.68
C GLY A 104 9.06 -5.05 -0.59
N VAL A 105 8.37 -5.12 0.54
CA VAL A 105 7.25 -4.24 0.89
C VAL A 105 7.56 -3.51 2.20
N ASP A 106 7.04 -2.30 2.34
CA ASP A 106 7.04 -1.47 3.56
C ASP A 106 5.63 -1.36 4.12
#